data_AF-A0A699YU72-F1
#
_entry.id   AF-A0A699YU72-F1
#
_cell.length_a   1.000
_cell.length_b   1.000
_cell.length_c   1.000
_cell.angle_alpha   90.00
_cell.angle_beta   90.00
_cell.angle_gamma   90.00
#
_symmetry.space_group_name_H-M   'P 1'
#
loop_
_entity.id
_entity.type
_entity.pdbx_description
1 polymer ?
#
loop_
_entity_poly.entity_id
_entity_poly.type
_entity_poly.pdbx_seq_one_letter_code
_entity_poly.pdbx_strand_id
1 'polypeptide(L)'
;MKFICKDFWVAVFKKQIDNLRTNHRGVYVLQDNNCRWLTKLVPFADDEGTQRLAASYLHLPSGIIRGAVSHLGLSCSVEAEVKALPAATFTIKLA
;
A
#
# COMPACT_ATOMS: atom_id res chain seq x y z
N MET A 1 -5.42 7.48 10.57
CA MET A 1 -4.33 6.77 9.87
C MET A 1 -3.51 5.81 10.75
N LYS A 2 -3.18 6.13 12.01
CA LYS A 2 -2.42 5.20 12.90
C LYS A 2 -3.04 3.80 13.02
N PHE A 3 -4.38 3.71 13.17
CA PHE A 3 -5.12 2.45 13.14
C PHE A 3 -4.85 1.64 11.86
N ILE A 4 -4.87 2.30 10.69
CA ILE A 4 -4.58 1.65 9.40
C ILE A 4 -3.17 1.06 9.40
N CYS A 5 -2.18 1.81 9.89
CA CYS A 5 -0.76 1.39 9.90
C CYS A 5 -0.42 0.31 10.91
N LYS A 6 -1.21 0.18 11.99
CA LYS A 6 -0.96 -0.75 13.09
C LYS A 6 -1.96 -1.88 13.06
N ASP A 7 -3.11 -1.71 13.69
CA ASP A 7 -4.10 -2.76 13.92
C ASP A 7 -4.60 -3.37 12.62
N PHE A 8 -4.99 -2.53 11.65
CA PHE A 8 -5.53 -2.99 10.38
C PHE A 8 -4.46 -3.67 9.51
N TRP A 9 -3.27 -3.06 9.35
CA TRP A 9 -2.19 -3.67 8.59
C TRP A 9 -1.74 -5.01 9.19
N VAL A 10 -1.68 -5.10 10.51
CA VAL A 10 -1.35 -6.35 11.21
C VAL A 10 -2.42 -7.41 10.97
N ALA A 11 -3.71 -7.06 10.99
CA ALA A 11 -4.78 -8.01 10.71
C ALA A 11 -4.67 -8.62 9.30
N VAL A 12 -4.40 -7.79 8.29
CA VAL A 12 -4.38 -8.18 6.87
C VAL A 12 -3.04 -8.76 6.43
N PHE A 13 -1.92 -8.10 6.76
CA PHE A 13 -0.57 -8.41 6.26
C PHE A 13 0.36 -9.03 7.31
N LYS A 14 -0.12 -9.18 8.56
CA LYS A 14 0.63 -9.77 9.69
C LYS A 14 1.91 -9.01 10.05
N LYS A 15 1.97 -7.71 9.73
CA LYS A 15 3.02 -6.77 10.16
C LYS A 15 2.45 -5.35 10.27
N GLN A 16 3.19 -4.44 10.90
CA GLN A 16 2.88 -3.00 10.86
C GLN A 16 3.51 -2.36 9.62
N ILE A 17 3.00 -1.20 9.22
CA ILE A 17 3.64 -0.34 8.21
C ILE A 17 5.00 0.15 8.74
N ASP A 18 6.02 0.15 7.89
CA ASP A 18 7.39 0.53 8.28
C ASP A 18 7.54 2.05 8.40
N ASN A 19 6.91 2.81 7.49
CA ASN A 19 6.98 4.27 7.52
C ASN A 19 5.64 4.90 7.15
N LEU A 20 5.23 5.89 7.95
CA LEU A 20 4.08 6.74 7.69
C LEU A 20 4.57 8.19 7.54
N ARG A 21 4.32 8.79 6.38
CA ARG A 21 4.55 10.23 6.13
C ARG A 21 3.22 10.91 5.88
N THR A 22 3.13 12.20 6.18
CA THR A 22 1.97 13.03 5.85
C THR A 22 2.40 14.46 5.58
N ASN A 23 1.67 15.16 4.73
CA ASN A 23 1.80 16.60 4.54
C ASN A 23 0.91 17.41 5.50
N HIS A 24 0.23 16.76 6.45
CA HIS A 24 -0.77 17.36 7.35
C HIS A 24 -1.96 18.04 6.65
N ARG A 25 -2.13 17.79 5.35
CA ARG A 25 -3.20 18.35 4.49
C ARG A 25 -3.93 17.23 3.75
N GLY A 26 -4.23 16.14 4.46
CA GLY A 26 -5.01 15.02 3.93
C GLY A 26 -4.26 14.03 3.02
N VAL A 27 -2.95 14.21 2.80
CA VAL A 27 -2.13 13.22 2.08
C VAL A 27 -1.29 12.41 3.06
N TYR A 28 -1.35 11.09 2.93
CA TYR A 28 -0.58 10.14 3.71
C TYR A 28 0.16 9.18 2.78
N VAL A 29 1.39 8.85 3.14
CA VAL A 29 2.22 7.89 2.40
C VAL A 29 2.61 6.79 3.36
N LEU A 30 2.14 5.58 3.07
CA LEU A 30 2.41 4.36 3.84
C LEU A 30 3.43 3.54 3.06
N GLN A 31 4.56 3.20 3.69
CA GLN A 31 5.61 2.41 3.08
C GLN A 31 5.72 1.05 3.79
N ASP A 32 5.58 -0.01 3.02
CA ASP A 32 5.87 -1.38 3.44
C ASP A 32 7.09 -1.88 2.68
N ASN A 33 8.23 -1.97 3.36
CA ASN A 33 9.51 -2.38 2.77
C ASN A 33 9.56 -3.87 2.42
N ASN A 34 8.64 -4.67 2.98
CA ASN A 34 8.60 -6.10 2.77
C ASN A 34 7.15 -6.57 2.64
N CYS A 35 6.50 -6.09 1.58
CA CYS A 35 5.11 -6.40 1.30
C CYS A 35 5.00 -7.88 0.94
N ARG A 36 4.40 -8.68 1.83
CA ARG A 36 4.30 -10.15 1.70
C ARG A 36 3.74 -10.59 0.34
N TRP A 37 2.83 -9.82 -0.22
CA TRP A 37 2.17 -10.13 -1.50
C TRP A 37 3.12 -10.02 -2.70
N LEU A 38 4.22 -9.27 -2.57
CA LEU A 38 5.24 -9.11 -3.59
C LEU A 38 6.44 -10.06 -3.39
N THR A 39 6.60 -10.68 -2.20
CA THR A 39 7.78 -11.50 -1.88
C THR A 39 7.94 -12.77 -2.71
N LYS A 40 6.85 -13.27 -3.31
CA LYS A 40 6.84 -14.47 -4.15
C LYS A 40 6.70 -14.16 -5.64
N LEU A 41 6.71 -12.88 -5.99
CA LEU A 41 6.63 -12.45 -7.37
C LEU A 41 7.96 -12.78 -8.06
N VAL A 42 7.88 -13.52 -9.16
CA VAL A 42 9.05 -13.86 -9.96
C VAL A 42 9.28 -12.73 -10.96
N PRO A 43 10.45 -12.07 -10.96
CA PRO A 43 10.75 -11.04 -11.93
C PRO A 43 10.75 -11.60 -13.36
N PHE A 44 10.26 -10.80 -14.30
CA PHE A 44 10.49 -11.04 -15.72
C PHE A 44 11.93 -10.67 -16.11
N ALA A 45 12.33 -11.03 -17.32
CA ALA A 45 13.62 -10.61 -17.89
C ALA A 45 13.66 -9.08 -18.13
N ASP A 46 12.50 -8.46 -18.34
CA ASP A 46 12.33 -7.02 -18.44
C ASP A 46 11.80 -6.41 -17.13
N ASP A 47 12.44 -5.32 -16.71
CA ASP A 47 12.04 -4.59 -15.50
C ASP A 47 10.64 -3.99 -15.64
N GLU A 48 10.25 -3.57 -16.84
CA GLU A 48 8.94 -2.95 -17.07
C GLU A 48 7.78 -3.94 -16.87
N GLY A 49 7.90 -5.17 -17.41
CA GLY A 49 6.96 -6.26 -17.19
C GLY A 49 6.85 -6.64 -15.71
N THR A 50 7.99 -6.69 -15.01
CA THR A 50 8.03 -6.93 -13.56
C THR A 50 7.26 -5.87 -12.79
N GLN A 51 7.48 -4.59 -13.10
CA GLN A 51 6.80 -3.48 -12.44
C GLN A 51 5.30 -3.46 -12.74
N ARG A 52 4.89 -3.74 -13.98
CA ARG A 52 3.47 -3.83 -14.36
C ARG A 52 2.76 -4.96 -13.61
N LEU A 53 3.38 -6.13 -13.53
CA LEU A 53 2.84 -7.24 -12.74
C LEU A 53 2.77 -6.88 -11.26
N ALA A 54 3.85 -6.33 -10.69
CA ALA A 54 3.87 -5.93 -9.29
C ALA A 54 2.79 -4.88 -8.96
N ALA A 55 2.58 -3.89 -9.83
CA ALA A 55 1.50 -2.91 -9.69
C ALA A 55 0.10 -3.56 -9.69
N SER A 56 -0.12 -4.57 -10.54
CA SER A 56 -1.40 -5.30 -10.58
C SER A 56 -1.73 -6.01 -9.25
N TYR A 57 -0.70 -6.54 -8.56
CA TYR A 57 -0.86 -7.18 -7.24
C TYR A 57 -1.24 -6.18 -6.14
N LEU A 58 -1.00 -4.88 -6.37
CA LEU A 58 -1.34 -3.82 -5.42
C LEU A 58 -2.75 -3.25 -5.60
N HIS A 59 -3.49 -3.62 -6.66
CA HIS A 59 -4.89 -3.17 -6.83
C HIS A 59 -5.79 -3.61 -5.68
N LEU A 60 -5.72 -4.88 -5.29
CA LEU A 60 -6.55 -5.41 -4.20
C LEU A 60 -6.17 -4.80 -2.83
N PRO A 61 -4.89 -4.73 -2.41
CA PRO A 61 -4.47 -3.99 -1.23
C PRO A 61 -4.95 -2.53 -1.23
N SER A 62 -4.87 -1.84 -2.36
CA SER A 62 -5.33 -0.45 -2.49
C SER A 62 -6.83 -0.32 -2.24
N GLY A 63 -7.63 -1.25 -2.79
CA GLY A 63 -9.08 -1.31 -2.54
C GLY A 63 -9.41 -1.62 -1.09
N ILE A 64 -8.67 -2.53 -0.44
CA ILE A 64 -8.84 -2.87 0.97
C ILE A 64 -8.58 -1.65 1.86
N ILE A 65 -7.50 -0.91 1.62
CA ILE A 65 -7.19 0.33 2.34
C ILE A 65 -8.30 1.36 2.15
N ARG A 66 -8.71 1.60 0.89
CA ARG A 66 -9.76 2.54 0.56
C ARG A 66 -11.06 2.19 1.29
N GLY A 67 -11.49 0.94 1.23
CA GLY A 67 -12.69 0.45 1.90
C GLY A 67 -12.63 0.62 3.42
N ALA A 68 -11.48 0.33 4.05
CA ALA A 68 -11.29 0.51 5.48
C ALA A 68 -11.37 1.98 5.90
N VAL A 69 -10.74 2.88 5.13
CA VAL A 69 -10.81 4.32 5.39
C VAL A 69 -12.22 4.87 5.18
N SER A 70 -12.94 4.40 4.15
CA SER A 70 -14.34 4.75 3.92
C SER A 70 -15.28 4.23 5.00
N HIS A 71 -15.03 3.04 5.54
CA HIS A 71 -15.79 2.51 6.69
C HIS A 71 -15.60 3.36 7.96
N LEU A 72 -14.46 4.02 8.11
CA LEU A 72 -14.21 5.00 9.18
C LEU A 72 -14.84 6.38 8.90
N GLY A 73 -15.65 6.52 7.84
CA GLY A 73 -16.35 7.76 7.49
C GLY A 73 -15.53 8.74 6.66
N LEU A 74 -14.39 8.32 6.09
CA LEU A 74 -13.51 9.19 5.30
C LEU A 74 -13.49 8.75 3.83
N SER A 75 -13.87 9.65 2.93
CA SER A 75 -13.68 9.46 1.50
C SER A 75 -12.21 9.62 1.14
N CYS A 76 -11.65 8.70 0.35
CA CYS A 76 -10.26 8.78 -0.09
C CYS A 76 -10.01 8.08 -1.43
N SER A 77 -8.91 8.45 -2.07
CA SER A 77 -8.27 7.69 -3.14
C SER A 77 -6.97 7.06 -2.64
N VAL A 78 -6.60 5.93 -3.23
CA VAL A 78 -5.37 5.19 -2.89
C VAL A 78 -4.63 4.91 -4.19
N GLU A 79 -3.42 5.44 -4.31
CA GLU A 79 -2.47 5.16 -5.38
C GLU A 79 -1.36 4.27 -4.81
N ALA A 80 -0.97 3.22 -5.53
CA ALA A 80 0.08 2.30 -5.11
C ALA A 80 1.20 2.22 -6.13
N GLU A 81 2.44 2.18 -5.65
CA GLU A 81 3.64 2.08 -6.46
C GLU A 81 4.61 1.03 -5.90
N VAL A 82 5.35 0.37 -6.79
CA VAL A 82 6.47 -0.51 -6.46
C VAL A 82 7.71 0.14 -7.05
N LYS A 83 8.70 0.46 -6.21
CA LYS A 83 9.99 1.01 -6.68
C LYS A 83 11.06 -0.06 -6.74
N ALA A 84 11.07 -0.95 -5.75
CA ALA A 84 11.95 -2.11 -5.68
C ALA A 84 11.20 -3.24 -5.00
N LEU A 85 11.20 -4.43 -5.57
CA LEU A 85 10.62 -5.60 -4.92
C LEU A 85 11.44 -5.96 -3.66
N PRO A 86 10.80 -6.35 -2.55
CA PRO A 86 9.35 -6.53 -2.32
C PRO A 86 8.66 -5.30 -1.67
N ALA A 87 9.21 -4.09 -1.80
CA ALA A 87 8.67 -2.89 -1.18
C ALA A 87 7.48 -2.30 -1.96
N ALA A 88 6.47 -1.86 -1.23
CA ALA A 88 5.28 -1.19 -1.76
C ALA A 88 5.04 0.14 -1.03
N THR A 89 4.62 1.15 -1.78
CA THR A 89 4.21 2.45 -1.22
C THR A 89 2.76 2.72 -1.59
N PHE A 90 1.95 3.11 -0.61
CA PHE A 90 0.56 3.48 -0.78
C PHE A 90 0.37 4.96 -0.42
N THR A 91 -0.03 5.76 -1.40
CA THR A 91 -0.39 7.16 -1.22
C THR A 91 -1.90 7.28 -1.08
N ILE A 92 -2.34 7.69 0.10
CA ILE A 92 -3.75 7.91 0.43
C ILE A 92 -4.01 9.41 0.39
N LYS A 93 -4.97 9.84 -0.43
CA LYS A 93 -5.44 11.24 -0.50
C LYS A 93 -6.87 11.27 0.01
N LEU A 94 -7.09 11.95 1.15
CA LEU A 94 -8.43 12.21 1.65
C LEU A 94 -9.12 13.25 0.75
N ALA A 95 -10.43 13.08 0.53
CA ALA A 95 -11.26 14.03 -0.21
C ALA A 95 -11.58 15.28 0.62
#